data_AF-A0A562IEE3-F1
#
_entry.id   AF-A0A562IEE3-F1
#
_cell.length_a   1.000
_cell.length_b   1.000
_cell.length_c   1.000
_cell.angle_alpha   90.00
_cell.angle_beta   90.00
_cell.angle_gamma   90.00
#
_symmetry.space_group_name_H-M   'P 1'
#
loop_
_entity.id
_entity.type
_entity.pdbx_description
1 polymer ?
#
loop_
_entity_poly.entity_id
_entity_poly.type
_entity_poly.pdbx_seq_one_letter_code
_entity_poly.pdbx_strand_id
1 'polypeptide(L)'
;MTESRRRLDRSAGPDEADREDREREWLHGLVSDVWQTRLDFYRELIDKVADDRYPSPTMLDMIEQGVPPELYPDYVAALVGKVYDSKYPSPTLLARLRRLTAVPNPQH
;
A
#
# COMPACT_ATOMS: atom_id res chain seq x y z
N MET A 1 -5.92 56.00 -43.84
CA MET A 1 -7.22 55.47 -43.39
C MET A 1 -7.04 53.98 -43.11
N THR A 2 -7.09 53.63 -41.83
CA THR A 2 -7.21 52.27 -41.24
C THR A 2 -6.16 51.21 -41.54
N GLU A 3 -5.22 51.14 -40.60
CA GLU A 3 -4.43 49.99 -40.20
C GLU A 3 -5.29 49.06 -39.33
N SER A 4 -5.48 47.80 -39.76
CA SER A 4 -6.13 46.76 -38.94
C SER A 4 -5.44 45.41 -39.14
N ARG A 5 -4.29 45.26 -38.49
CA ARG A 5 -3.66 43.97 -38.17
C ARG A 5 -3.25 43.98 -36.70
N ARG A 6 -4.14 43.51 -35.81
CA ARG A 6 -3.77 42.90 -34.51
C ARG A 6 -4.71 41.72 -34.33
N ARG A 7 -4.24 40.51 -34.66
CA ARG A 7 -3.70 39.56 -33.67
C ARG A 7 -4.64 39.46 -32.48
N LEU A 8 -5.59 38.53 -32.59
CA LEU A 8 -6.19 37.87 -31.42
C LEU A 8 -5.03 37.21 -30.67
N ASP A 9 -4.56 37.90 -29.65
CA ASP A 9 -3.70 37.36 -28.62
C ASP A 9 -4.48 36.27 -27.90
N ARG A 10 -3.99 35.05 -28.03
CA ARG A 10 -4.46 33.88 -27.30
C ARG A 10 -3.78 33.97 -25.93
N SER A 11 -4.31 34.82 -25.05
CA SER A 11 -3.89 34.92 -23.67
C SER A 11 -4.42 33.72 -22.88
N ALA A 12 -3.74 32.58 -22.98
CA ALA A 12 -3.66 31.65 -21.87
C ALA A 12 -2.77 32.34 -20.82
N GLY A 13 -3.38 32.91 -19.79
CA GLY A 13 -2.66 33.66 -18.77
C GLY A 13 -1.80 32.73 -17.90
N PRO A 14 -0.70 33.23 -17.32
CA PRO A 14 0.17 32.46 -16.40
C PRO A 14 -0.56 31.89 -15.17
N ASP A 15 -1.77 32.37 -14.88
CA ASP A 15 -2.58 32.02 -13.71
C ASP A 15 -3.33 30.66 -13.83
N GLU A 16 -3.38 30.05 -15.03
CA GLU A 16 -4.07 28.77 -15.25
C GLU A 16 -3.11 27.58 -15.12
N ALA A 17 -1.90 27.69 -15.69
CA ALA A 17 -0.82 26.72 -15.48
C ALA A 17 -0.40 26.63 -14.01
N ASP A 18 -0.29 27.78 -13.32
CA ASP A 18 0.02 27.85 -11.88
C ASP A 18 -1.08 27.24 -11.00
N ARG A 19 -2.34 27.14 -11.48
CA ARG A 19 -3.42 26.46 -10.75
C ARG A 19 -3.33 24.96 -10.90
N GLU A 20 -3.13 24.46 -12.13
CA GLU A 20 -3.01 23.03 -12.40
C GLU A 20 -1.79 22.40 -11.69
N ASP A 21 -0.66 23.11 -11.65
CA ASP A 21 0.54 22.62 -10.96
C ASP A 21 0.32 22.55 -9.44
N ARG A 22 -0.36 23.54 -8.85
CA ARG A 22 -0.74 23.53 -7.43
C ARG A 22 -1.73 22.42 -7.10
N GLU A 23 -2.70 22.15 -7.97
CA GLU A 23 -3.67 21.07 -7.80
C GLU A 23 -2.97 19.70 -7.84
N ARG A 24 -2.03 19.50 -8.78
CA ARG A 24 -1.22 18.26 -8.85
C ARG A 24 -0.38 18.05 -7.61
N GLU A 25 0.26 19.11 -7.11
CA GLU A 25 1.07 19.04 -5.88
C GLU A 25 0.20 18.69 -4.66
N TRP A 26 -0.98 19.29 -4.54
CA TRP A 26 -1.92 18.98 -3.46
C TRP A 26 -2.45 17.55 -3.54
N LEU A 27 -2.84 17.08 -4.74
CA LEU A 27 -3.28 15.70 -4.95
C LEU A 27 -2.17 14.69 -4.65
N HIS A 28 -0.93 15.01 -5.04
CA HIS A 28 0.23 14.17 -4.70
C HIS A 28 0.43 14.08 -3.17
N GLY A 29 0.34 15.22 -2.47
CA GLY A 29 0.39 15.25 -1.00
C GLY A 29 -0.71 14.39 -0.37
N LEU A 30 -1.96 14.57 -0.79
CA LEU A 30 -3.09 13.78 -0.29
C LEU A 30 -2.92 12.28 -0.54
N VAL A 31 -2.48 11.89 -1.74
CA VAL A 31 -2.24 10.48 -2.09
C VAL A 31 -1.10 9.91 -1.24
N SER A 32 -0.04 10.68 -1.02
CA SER A 32 1.08 10.29 -0.16
C SER A 32 0.63 10.08 1.29
N ASP A 33 -0.20 10.97 1.83
CA ASP A 33 -0.72 10.87 3.21
C ASP A 33 -1.63 9.65 3.39
N VAL A 34 -2.50 9.38 2.41
CA VAL A 34 -3.37 8.19 2.40
C VAL A 34 -2.52 6.92 2.29
N TRP A 35 -1.47 6.94 1.46
CA TRP A 35 -0.55 5.81 1.34
C TRP A 35 0.21 5.54 2.65
N GLN A 36 0.71 6.59 3.31
CA GLN A 36 1.38 6.46 4.60
C GLN A 36 0.43 5.89 5.67
N THR A 37 -0.79 6.41 5.74
CA THR A 37 -1.82 5.92 6.67
C THR A 37 -2.11 4.44 6.42
N ARG A 38 -2.13 4.00 5.16
CA ARG A 38 -2.30 2.59 4.81
C ARG A 38 -1.12 1.75 5.29
N LEU A 39 0.12 2.20 5.09
CA LEU A 39 1.31 1.49 5.59
C LEU A 39 1.27 1.34 7.11
N ASP A 40 0.95 2.43 7.82
CA ASP A 40 0.88 2.43 9.29
C ASP A 40 -0.20 1.49 9.80
N PHE A 41 -1.37 1.47 9.14
CA PHE A 41 -2.44 0.54 9.46
C PHE A 41 -2.01 -0.93 9.34
N TYR A 42 -1.40 -1.33 8.22
CA TYR A 42 -0.96 -2.71 8.04
C TYR A 42 0.20 -3.09 8.96
N ARG A 43 1.13 -2.16 9.22
CA ARG A 43 2.21 -2.37 10.18
C ARG A 43 1.66 -2.67 11.58
N GLU A 44 0.70 -1.87 12.05
CA GLU A 44 0.03 -2.09 13.34
C GLU A 44 -0.67 -3.46 13.41
N LEU A 45 -1.29 -3.92 12.31
CA LEU A 45 -1.89 -5.26 12.28
C LEU A 45 -0.82 -6.37 12.33
N ILE A 46 0.30 -6.19 11.63
CA ILE A 46 1.41 -7.15 11.64
C ILE A 46 2.03 -7.23 13.04
N ASP A 47 2.24 -6.09 13.69
CA ASP A 47 2.78 -6.01 15.05
C ASP A 47 1.85 -6.74 16.04
N LYS A 48 0.54 -6.50 15.95
CA LYS A 48 -0.45 -7.27 16.72
C LYS A 48 -0.38 -8.77 16.46
N VAL A 49 -0.21 -9.18 15.20
CA VAL A 49 -0.03 -10.59 14.87
C VAL A 49 1.24 -11.13 15.50
N ALA A 50 2.33 -10.39 15.52
CA ALA A 50 3.60 -10.80 16.13
C ALA A 50 3.50 -10.93 17.65
N ASP A 51 2.73 -10.08 18.32
CA ASP A 51 2.60 -10.06 19.78
C ASP A 51 1.52 -11.02 20.31
N ASP A 52 0.38 -11.13 19.62
CA ASP A 52 -0.76 -11.91 20.11
C ASP A 52 -0.49 -13.41 20.11
N ARG A 53 -0.73 -14.09 21.22
CA ARG A 53 -0.60 -15.55 21.31
C ARG A 53 -1.52 -16.29 20.32
N TYR A 54 -2.70 -15.73 20.08
CA TYR A 54 -3.71 -16.26 19.19
C TYR A 54 -4.27 -15.14 18.31
N PRO A 55 -3.56 -14.76 17.23
CA PRO A 55 -3.99 -13.65 16.38
C PRO A 55 -5.35 -13.96 15.74
N SER A 56 -6.17 -12.92 15.61
CA SER A 56 -7.50 -13.03 15.03
C SER A 56 -7.44 -13.54 13.58
N PRO A 57 -8.20 -14.60 13.22
CA PRO A 57 -8.28 -15.06 11.83
C PRO A 57 -8.73 -13.96 10.86
N THR A 58 -9.66 -13.11 11.27
CA THR A 58 -10.15 -11.98 10.46
C THR A 58 -9.05 -10.95 10.21
N MET A 59 -8.17 -10.73 11.19
CA MET A 59 -7.03 -9.82 11.03
C MET A 59 -6.01 -10.39 10.03
N LEU A 60 -5.71 -11.70 10.13
CA LEU A 60 -4.83 -12.38 9.17
C LEU A 60 -5.38 -12.31 7.74
N ASP A 61 -6.69 -12.53 7.57
CA ASP A 61 -7.34 -12.43 6.26
C ASP A 61 -7.27 -11.00 5.71
N MET A 62 -7.44 -9.99 6.56
CA MET A 62 -7.36 -8.59 6.17
C MET A 62 -5.95 -8.21 5.70
N ILE A 63 -4.91 -8.65 6.41
CA ILE A 63 -3.52 -8.45 6.00
C ILE A 63 -3.29 -9.13 4.63
N GLU A 64 -3.66 -10.39 4.49
CA GLU A 64 -3.42 -11.16 3.25
C GLU A 64 -4.17 -10.62 2.02
N GLN A 65 -5.29 -9.93 2.21
CA GLN A 65 -6.06 -9.34 1.12
C GLN A 65 -5.48 -8.02 0.61
N GLY A 66 -4.66 -7.32 1.40
CA GLY A 66 -4.31 -5.93 1.07
C GLY A 66 -2.98 -5.41 1.58
N VAL A 67 -2.14 -6.25 2.19
CA VAL A 67 -0.80 -5.87 2.66
C VAL A 67 0.01 -5.27 1.50
N PRO A 68 0.57 -4.07 1.67
CA PRO A 68 1.46 -3.48 0.69
C PRO A 68 2.71 -4.36 0.46
N PRO A 69 3.26 -4.41 -0.77
CA PRO A 69 4.45 -5.22 -1.08
C PRO A 69 5.63 -4.97 -0.15
N GLU A 70 5.78 -3.74 0.35
CA GLU A 70 6.84 -3.29 1.24
C GLU A 70 6.76 -3.96 2.63
N LEU A 71 5.57 -4.36 3.07
CA LEU A 71 5.32 -4.98 4.38
C LEU A 71 5.12 -6.50 4.29
N TYR A 72 5.07 -7.06 3.08
CA TYR A 72 4.88 -8.49 2.88
C TYR A 72 5.98 -9.34 3.57
N PRO A 73 7.28 -8.99 3.50
CA PRO A 73 8.32 -9.75 4.21
C PRO A 73 8.12 -9.76 5.73
N ASP A 74 7.72 -8.63 6.31
CA ASP A 74 7.48 -8.50 7.76
C ASP A 74 6.31 -9.37 8.21
N TYR A 75 5.23 -9.40 7.42
CA TYR A 75 4.10 -10.29 7.69
C TYR A 75 4.50 -11.77 7.64
N VAL A 76 5.28 -12.18 6.64
CA VAL A 76 5.78 -13.56 6.54
C VAL A 76 6.67 -13.89 7.74
N ALA A 77 7.56 -12.98 8.13
CA ALA A 77 8.42 -13.16 9.30
C ALA A 77 7.61 -13.32 10.60
N ALA A 78 6.55 -12.53 10.79
CA ALA A 78 5.66 -12.66 11.96
C ALA A 78 5.00 -14.04 12.02
N LEU A 79 4.47 -14.56 10.90
CA LEU A 79 3.88 -15.89 10.84
C LEU A 79 4.89 -17.00 11.10
N VAL A 80 6.10 -16.87 10.55
CA VAL A 80 7.21 -17.79 10.80
C VAL A 80 7.58 -17.81 12.28
N GLY A 81 7.70 -16.65 12.92
CA GLY A 81 7.91 -16.52 14.35
C GLY A 81 6.87 -17.27 15.17
N LYS A 82 5.57 -17.13 14.82
CA LYS A 82 4.49 -17.87 15.49
C LYS A 82 4.60 -19.39 15.34
N VAL A 83 5.05 -19.87 14.19
CA VAL A 83 5.27 -21.30 13.97
C VAL A 83 6.44 -21.80 14.82
N TYR A 84 7.52 -21.03 14.93
CA TYR A 84 8.68 -21.38 15.76
C TYR A 84 8.38 -21.35 17.27
N ASP A 85 7.63 -20.37 17.74
CA ASP A 85 7.33 -20.20 19.16
C ASP A 85 6.25 -21.17 19.66
N SER A 86 5.49 -21.77 18.75
CA SER A 86 4.43 -22.71 19.09
C SER A 86 4.94 -24.16 19.12
N LYS A 87 4.72 -24.84 20.25
CA LYS A 87 4.93 -26.30 20.36
C LYS A 87 4.05 -27.09 19.38
N TYR A 88 2.86 -26.57 19.08
CA TYR A 88 1.87 -27.18 18.18
C TYR A 88 1.25 -26.08 17.30
N PRO A 89 1.91 -25.70 16.20
CA PRO A 89 1.38 -24.67 15.30
C PRO A 89 0.05 -25.11 14.70
N SER A 90 -0.88 -24.17 14.54
CA SER A 90 -2.20 -24.49 14.00
C SER A 90 -2.10 -24.88 12.51
N PRO A 91 -2.94 -25.81 12.03
CA PRO A 91 -3.00 -26.15 10.61
C PRO A 91 -3.27 -24.93 9.72
N THR A 92 -4.05 -23.97 10.24
CA THR A 92 -4.36 -22.70 9.57
C THR A 92 -3.10 -21.85 9.34
N LEU A 93 -2.24 -21.67 10.36
CA LEU A 93 -0.98 -20.93 10.21
C LEU A 93 -0.04 -21.59 9.20
N LEU A 94 0.08 -22.92 9.28
CA LEU A 94 0.91 -23.70 8.34
C LEU A 94 0.39 -23.58 6.90
N ALA A 95 -0.93 -23.64 6.69
CA ALA A 95 -1.54 -23.51 5.37
C ALA A 95 -1.33 -22.11 4.77
N ARG A 96 -1.46 -21.05 5.58
CA ARG A 96 -1.17 -19.66 5.18
C ARG A 96 0.28 -19.52 4.77
N LEU A 97 1.22 -19.95 5.62
CA LEU A 97 2.65 -19.84 5.34
C LEU A 97 3.04 -20.60 4.07
N ARG A 98 2.54 -21.83 3.88
CA ARG A 98 2.76 -22.62 2.66
C ARG A 98 2.33 -21.86 1.40
N ARG A 99 1.20 -21.15 1.44
CA ARG A 99 0.72 -20.36 0.30
C ARG A 99 1.62 -19.15 0.03
N LEU A 100 2.08 -18.49 1.08
CA LEU A 100 2.89 -17.26 0.98
C LEU A 100 4.34 -17.51 0.55
N THR A 101 4.89 -18.68 0.87
CA THR A 101 6.26 -19.08 0.49
C THR A 101 6.29 -20.01 -0.72
N ALA A 102 5.15 -20.25 -1.36
CA ALA A 102 5.10 -21.03 -2.58
C ALA A 102 5.92 -20.30 -3.65
N VAL A 103 7.05 -20.88 -4.03
CA VAL A 103 7.79 -20.41 -5.21
C VAL A 103 6.88 -20.66 -6.41
N PRO A 104 6.55 -19.64 -7.22
CA PRO A 104 5.80 -19.86 -8.45
C PRO A 104 6.59 -20.86 -9.30
N ASN A 105 5.98 -22.02 -9.60
CA ASN A 105 6.62 -22.99 -10.49
C ASN A 105 6.58 -22.40 -11.91
N PRO A 106 7.72 -22.08 -12.55
CA PRO A 106 7.75 -21.35 -13.82
C PRO A 106 7.33 -22.19 -15.04
N GLN A 107 6.62 -23.31 -14.86
CA GLN A 107 6.45 -24.33 -15.89
C GLN A 107 5.02 -24.58 -16.40
N HIS A 108 4.01 -23.77 -16.05
CA HIS A 108 2.69 -23.84 -16.69
C HIS A 108 2.09 -22.47 -16.95
#